data_AF-A0A2W1EXL9-F1
#
_entry.id   AF-A0A2W1EXL9-F1
#
_cell.length_a   1.000
_cell.length_b   1.000
_cell.length_c   1.000
_cell.angle_alpha   90.00
_cell.angle_beta   90.00
_cell.angle_gamma   90.00
#
_symmetry.space_group_name_H-M   'P 1'
#
loop_
_entity.id
_entity.type
_entity.pdbx_description
1 polymer ?
#
loop_
_entity_poly.entity_id
_entity_poly.type
_entity_poly.pdbx_seq_one_letter_code
_entity_poly.pdbx_strand_id
1 'polypeptide(L)'
;MGMHRDSSNLDFDPIERDMRRQVWWTIYIFEKTLCSILGRPTAIDDREMSMHIPESPTLEQTGATATFMSLGFELVRMSYTIRQHAYFDYTSAEERSPTLAVAKSLLRQCDNFFASIPPHMLVEYSSAQDEKPTILLLHIYYYYTRCIITRDFLVHKVDSNISYMEGKPFPITEDWQTTLILAEDCVESVHRSLQYITIGIDLGIIGYSWLDFFYVFHAVLIVCADFLARPREQIDSAKDTERKTTVRMVLDQVRGMHRLAPTYKTLSQIALQFATITGVTEDKKPPIPVETQQEPPLMEPAGAMVDDWSMDHLVEISDLGEDWFTNATTDLGLDFFDLSHSNPAMTFPPTDPISHAATIGDPTTDAVDDWTARTLRGMHTI
;
A
#
# COMPACT_ATOMS: atom_id res chain seq x y z
N MET A 1 -23.40 -18.44 16.60
CA MET A 1 -23.41 -19.26 15.36
C MET A 1 -22.42 -20.43 15.37
N GLY A 2 -21.35 -20.46 16.18
CA GLY A 2 -20.52 -21.67 16.36
C GLY A 2 -19.67 -22.08 15.14
N MET A 3 -19.62 -21.26 14.10
CA MET A 3 -19.03 -21.61 12.80
C MET A 3 -17.52 -21.87 12.83
N HIS A 4 -16.80 -21.57 13.92
CA HIS A 4 -15.36 -21.82 14.00
C HIS A 4 -15.00 -23.29 14.32
N ARG A 5 -16.00 -24.14 14.62
CA ARG A 5 -15.82 -25.54 15.02
C ARG A 5 -16.76 -26.45 14.25
N ASP A 6 -16.21 -27.42 13.53
CA ASP A 6 -17.01 -28.39 12.77
C ASP A 6 -17.93 -29.24 13.67
N SER A 7 -17.50 -29.55 14.89
CA SER A 7 -18.32 -30.27 15.88
C SER A 7 -19.62 -29.54 16.22
N SER A 8 -19.62 -28.20 16.15
CA SER A 8 -20.80 -27.37 16.43
C SER A 8 -21.76 -27.28 15.23
N ASN A 9 -21.36 -27.81 14.07
CA ASN A 9 -22.14 -27.77 12.84
C ASN A 9 -22.67 -29.15 12.42
N LEU A 10 -22.49 -30.20 13.23
CA LEU A 10 -22.83 -31.59 12.85
C LEU A 10 -24.33 -31.81 12.60
N ASP A 11 -25.19 -31.01 13.22
CA ASP A 11 -26.66 -31.11 13.11
C ASP A 11 -27.22 -30.50 11.81
N PHE A 12 -26.40 -29.74 11.08
CA PHE A 12 -26.80 -29.17 9.78
C PHE A 12 -26.59 -30.18 8.66
N ASP A 13 -27.36 -30.04 7.58
CA ASP A 13 -27.19 -30.89 6.39
C ASP A 13 -25.82 -30.61 5.71
N PRO A 14 -25.32 -31.53 4.86
CA PRO A 14 -24.02 -31.37 4.22
C PRO A 14 -23.82 -30.06 3.44
N ILE A 15 -24.86 -29.56 2.77
CA ILE A 15 -24.78 -28.35 1.95
C ILE A 15 -24.64 -27.14 2.86
N GLU A 16 -25.49 -27.04 3.90
CA GLU A 16 -25.40 -25.94 4.86
C GLU A 16 -24.07 -25.96 5.63
N ARG A 17 -23.55 -27.15 6.00
CA ARG A 17 -22.24 -27.28 6.64
C ARG A 17 -21.11 -26.73 5.77
N ASP A 18 -21.13 -27.03 4.47
CA ASP A 18 -20.10 -26.53 3.57
C ASP A 18 -20.21 -25.02 3.35
N MET A 19 -21.42 -24.49 3.16
CA MET A 19 -21.65 -23.05 3.09
C MET A 19 -21.12 -22.33 4.35
N ARG A 20 -21.36 -22.90 5.54
CA ARG A 20 -20.82 -22.36 6.81
C ARG A 20 -19.30 -22.40 6.85
N ARG A 21 -18.66 -23.46 6.32
CA ARG A 21 -17.20 -23.53 6.17
C ARG A 21 -16.70 -22.40 5.27
N GLN A 22 -17.28 -22.23 4.10
CA GLN A 22 -16.90 -21.17 3.17
C GLN A 22 -17.00 -19.79 3.82
N VAL A 23 -18.15 -19.47 4.44
CA VAL A 23 -18.38 -18.21 5.14
C VAL A 23 -17.32 -17.96 6.23
N TRP A 24 -17.05 -18.97 7.05
CA TRP A 24 -16.06 -18.84 8.12
C TRP A 24 -14.64 -18.62 7.58
N TRP A 25 -14.24 -19.37 6.55
CA TRP A 25 -12.92 -19.21 5.93
C TRP A 25 -12.75 -17.85 5.25
N THR A 26 -13.81 -17.33 4.63
CA THR A 26 -13.82 -15.96 4.10
C THR A 26 -13.58 -14.95 5.23
N ILE A 27 -14.32 -15.06 6.35
CA ILE A 27 -14.13 -14.18 7.53
C ILE A 27 -12.70 -14.30 8.07
N TYR A 28 -12.19 -15.52 8.21
CA TYR A 28 -10.83 -15.78 8.69
C TYR A 28 -9.77 -15.09 7.82
N ILE A 29 -9.88 -15.26 6.50
CA ILE A 29 -8.95 -14.66 5.54
C ILE A 29 -9.01 -13.13 5.64
N PHE A 30 -10.22 -12.55 5.59
CA PHE A 30 -10.39 -11.10 5.68
C PHE A 30 -9.83 -10.52 6.99
N GLU A 31 -10.17 -11.10 8.14
CA GLU A 31 -9.69 -10.66 9.44
C GLU A 31 -8.16 -10.68 9.52
N LYS A 32 -7.54 -11.82 9.20
CA LYS A 32 -6.07 -11.98 9.29
C LYS A 32 -5.34 -11.07 8.32
N THR A 33 -5.84 -10.94 7.09
CA THR A 33 -5.26 -10.03 6.08
C THR A 33 -5.39 -8.58 6.53
N LEU A 34 -6.56 -8.14 7.00
CA LEU A 34 -6.76 -6.76 7.48
C LEU A 34 -5.92 -6.46 8.72
N CYS A 35 -5.90 -7.34 9.71
CA CYS A 35 -5.03 -7.20 10.87
C CYS A 35 -3.56 -7.11 10.46
N SER A 36 -3.13 -7.94 9.49
CA SER A 36 -1.79 -7.91 8.90
C SER A 36 -1.49 -6.65 8.09
N ILE A 37 -2.49 -5.99 7.51
CA ILE A 37 -2.28 -4.70 6.83
C ILE A 37 -2.21 -3.57 7.87
N LEU A 38 -3.11 -3.57 8.87
CA LEU A 38 -3.40 -2.40 9.73
C LEU A 38 -2.60 -2.31 11.03
N GLY A 39 -1.88 -3.34 11.42
CA GLY A 39 -1.01 -3.31 12.61
C GLY A 39 -1.60 -4.01 13.82
N ARG A 40 -2.80 -4.55 13.67
CA ARG A 40 -3.66 -4.85 14.82
C ARG A 40 -3.58 -6.33 15.18
N PRO A 41 -3.77 -6.69 16.45
CA PRO A 41 -4.02 -8.07 16.83
C PRO A 41 -5.33 -8.56 16.19
N THR A 42 -5.39 -9.85 15.87
CA THR A 42 -6.64 -10.48 15.42
C THR A 42 -7.50 -10.90 16.62
N ALA A 43 -8.82 -10.85 16.46
CA ALA A 43 -9.77 -11.42 17.41
C ALA A 43 -9.89 -12.95 17.30
N ILE A 44 -9.32 -13.56 16.25
CA ILE A 44 -9.43 -15.00 16.00
C ILE A 44 -8.18 -15.73 16.53
N ASP A 45 -8.36 -16.51 17.60
CA ASP A 45 -7.35 -17.45 18.07
C ASP A 45 -7.43 -18.77 17.29
N ASP A 46 -6.36 -19.09 16.56
CA ASP A 46 -6.23 -20.32 15.77
C ASP A 46 -6.35 -21.59 16.63
N ARG A 47 -6.08 -21.49 17.94
CA ARG A 47 -6.19 -22.61 18.90
C ARG A 47 -7.64 -22.97 19.23
N GLU A 48 -8.57 -22.04 19.06
CA GLU A 48 -9.99 -22.26 19.34
C GLU A 48 -10.77 -22.77 18.12
N MET A 49 -10.10 -22.82 16.96
CA MET A 49 -10.65 -23.23 15.67
C MET A 49 -10.45 -24.73 15.45
N SER A 50 -11.48 -25.41 14.92
CA SER A 50 -11.39 -26.81 14.49
C SER A 50 -12.12 -27.07 13.16
N MET A 51 -12.27 -26.03 12.34
CA MET A 51 -13.01 -26.10 11.09
C MET A 51 -12.15 -26.69 9.96
N HIS A 52 -12.70 -27.63 9.20
CA HIS A 52 -12.06 -28.15 8.01
C HIS A 52 -12.17 -27.19 6.82
N ILE A 53 -11.24 -27.31 5.87
CA ILE A 53 -11.30 -26.61 4.59
C ILE A 53 -12.62 -27.01 3.90
N PRO A 54 -13.33 -26.08 3.22
CA PRO A 54 -14.57 -26.41 2.53
C PRO A 54 -14.33 -27.54 1.53
N GLU A 55 -15.26 -28.48 1.49
CA GLU A 55 -15.26 -29.53 0.49
C GLU A 55 -15.91 -28.95 -0.76
N SER A 56 -15.32 -29.15 -1.94
CA SER A 56 -15.88 -28.67 -3.21
C SER A 56 -17.38 -29.01 -3.32
N PRO A 57 -18.31 -28.03 -3.25
CA PRO A 57 -19.75 -28.30 -3.14
C PRO A 57 -20.36 -28.76 -4.47
N THR A 58 -19.61 -28.71 -5.58
CA THR A 58 -20.09 -29.03 -6.93
C THR A 58 -19.11 -29.95 -7.63
N LEU A 59 -19.61 -30.98 -8.31
CA LEU A 59 -18.82 -31.88 -9.19
C LEU A 59 -17.98 -31.13 -10.25
N GLU A 60 -18.23 -29.84 -10.47
CA GLU A 60 -17.56 -28.98 -11.43
C GLU A 60 -16.34 -28.21 -10.87
N GLN A 61 -16.19 -28.12 -9.54
CA GLN A 61 -15.04 -27.42 -8.93
C GLN A 61 -13.84 -28.38 -8.87
N THR A 62 -12.83 -28.07 -9.70
CA THR A 62 -11.60 -28.84 -9.89
C THR A 62 -10.77 -28.95 -8.62
N GLY A 63 -9.90 -29.97 -8.53
CA GLY A 63 -8.96 -30.14 -7.40
C GLY A 63 -8.02 -28.95 -7.17
N ALA A 64 -7.87 -28.06 -8.15
CA ALA A 64 -7.12 -26.81 -8.03
C ALA A 64 -7.77 -25.82 -7.04
N THR A 65 -9.11 -25.78 -6.95
CA THR A 65 -9.82 -24.89 -6.02
C THR A 65 -9.54 -25.26 -4.57
N ALA A 66 -9.59 -26.55 -4.23
CA ALA A 66 -9.26 -27.02 -2.89
C ALA A 66 -7.78 -26.80 -2.55
N THR A 67 -6.89 -27.04 -3.52
CA THR A 67 -5.44 -26.79 -3.37
C THR A 67 -5.17 -25.31 -3.12
N PHE A 68 -5.83 -24.41 -3.85
CA PHE A 68 -5.76 -22.97 -3.61
C PHE A 68 -6.20 -22.61 -2.20
N MET A 69 -7.37 -23.08 -1.78
CA MET A 69 -7.92 -22.74 -0.46
C MET A 69 -6.96 -23.16 0.66
N SER A 70 -6.33 -24.34 0.53
CA SER A 70 -5.31 -24.81 1.47
C SER A 70 -4.07 -23.90 1.48
N LEU A 71 -3.53 -23.58 0.30
CA LEU A 71 -2.34 -22.72 0.18
C LEU A 71 -2.63 -21.29 0.64
N GLY A 72 -3.78 -20.75 0.29
CA GLY A 72 -4.24 -19.42 0.69
C GLY A 72 -4.41 -19.31 2.20
N PHE A 73 -5.01 -20.32 2.84
CA PHE A 73 -5.08 -20.40 4.29
C PHE A 73 -3.69 -20.39 4.93
N GLU A 74 -2.82 -21.30 4.49
CA GLU A 74 -1.48 -21.44 5.03
C GLU A 74 -0.71 -20.12 4.89
N LEU A 75 -0.79 -19.48 3.73
CA LEU A 75 -0.17 -18.20 3.45
C LEU A 75 -0.71 -17.07 4.33
N VAL A 76 -2.03 -16.95 4.50
CA VAL A 76 -2.65 -15.92 5.35
C VAL A 76 -2.24 -16.09 6.81
N ARG A 77 -2.27 -17.32 7.32
CA ARG A 77 -1.82 -17.62 8.68
C ARG A 77 -0.34 -17.31 8.87
N MET A 78 0.49 -17.73 7.90
CA MET A 78 1.92 -17.48 7.91
C MET A 78 2.21 -15.97 7.86
N SER A 79 1.55 -15.23 6.97
CA SER A 79 1.71 -13.78 6.80
C SER A 79 1.41 -13.01 8.10
N TYR A 80 0.29 -13.31 8.75
CA TYR A 80 -0.04 -12.71 10.04
C TYR A 80 1.02 -13.03 11.10
N THR A 81 1.45 -14.29 11.20
CA THR A 81 2.45 -14.74 12.17
C THR A 81 3.81 -14.06 11.92
N ILE A 82 4.25 -14.02 10.66
CA ILE A 82 5.46 -13.34 10.21
C ILE A 82 5.44 -11.89 10.66
N ARG A 83 4.33 -11.20 10.44
CA ARG A 83 4.23 -9.79 10.79
C ARG A 83 4.34 -9.55 12.29
N GLN A 84 3.63 -10.34 13.09
CA GLN A 84 3.73 -10.25 14.56
C GLN A 84 5.17 -10.56 15.01
N HIS A 85 5.80 -11.59 14.47
CA HIS A 85 7.19 -11.93 14.78
C HIS A 85 8.21 -10.91 14.26
N ALA A 86 7.90 -10.17 13.20
CA ALA A 86 8.81 -9.16 12.66
C ALA A 86 8.72 -7.87 13.46
N TYR A 87 7.51 -7.43 13.82
CA TYR A 87 7.27 -6.06 14.30
C TYR A 87 6.75 -5.93 15.73
N PHE A 88 6.47 -7.02 16.42
CA PHE A 88 5.97 -6.97 17.80
C PHE A 88 6.93 -7.70 18.75
N ASP A 89 7.17 -7.09 19.91
CA ASP A 89 7.84 -7.72 21.03
C ASP A 89 6.81 -8.12 22.09
N TYR A 90 6.60 -9.43 22.24
CA TYR A 90 5.66 -9.97 23.23
C TYR A 90 6.09 -9.73 24.68
N THR A 91 7.35 -9.36 24.94
CA THR A 91 7.85 -9.12 26.28
C THR A 91 7.58 -7.70 26.76
N SER A 92 7.81 -6.69 25.91
CA SER A 92 7.53 -5.29 26.21
C SER A 92 6.13 -4.84 25.80
N ALA A 93 5.45 -5.61 24.94
CA ALA A 93 4.21 -5.23 24.26
C ALA A 93 4.35 -3.96 23.39
N GLU A 94 5.54 -3.74 22.82
CA GLU A 94 5.86 -2.60 21.97
C GLU A 94 6.16 -3.01 20.51
N GLU A 95 6.01 -2.05 19.60
CA GLU A 95 6.47 -2.20 18.22
C GLU A 95 8.00 -2.13 18.13
N ARG A 96 8.57 -2.90 17.21
CA ARG A 96 10.01 -2.89 16.93
C ARG A 96 10.31 -3.16 15.46
N SER A 97 11.53 -2.87 15.05
CA SER A 97 12.06 -3.33 13.76
C SER A 97 12.57 -4.79 13.85
N PRO A 98 12.52 -5.56 12.75
CA PRO A 98 13.08 -6.91 12.72
C PRO A 98 14.61 -6.87 12.74
N THR A 99 15.24 -7.70 13.58
CA THR A 99 16.69 -7.89 13.51
C THR A 99 17.07 -8.69 12.25
N LEU A 100 18.33 -8.59 11.81
CA LEU A 100 18.85 -9.36 10.67
C LEU A 100 18.62 -10.88 10.83
N ALA A 101 18.80 -11.41 12.04
CA ALA A 101 18.59 -12.82 12.34
C ALA A 101 17.12 -13.23 12.24
N VAL A 102 16.21 -12.39 12.76
CA VAL A 102 14.77 -12.59 12.64
C VAL A 102 14.35 -12.55 11.16
N ALA A 103 14.78 -11.54 10.42
CA ALA A 103 14.48 -11.40 9.00
C ALA A 103 14.92 -12.64 8.18
N LYS A 104 16.17 -13.10 8.36
CA LYS A 104 16.68 -14.32 7.70
C LYS A 104 15.85 -15.55 8.03
N SER A 105 15.42 -15.71 9.29
CA SER A 105 14.59 -16.84 9.73
C SER A 105 13.19 -16.81 9.10
N LEU A 106 12.56 -15.62 9.04
CA LEU A 106 11.25 -15.44 8.43
C LEU A 106 11.28 -15.62 6.91
N LEU A 107 12.32 -15.11 6.24
CA LEU A 107 12.51 -15.31 4.79
C LEU A 107 12.65 -16.79 4.43
N ARG A 108 13.37 -17.57 5.24
CA ARG A 108 13.46 -19.02 5.04
C ARG A 108 12.09 -19.71 5.15
N GLN A 109 11.19 -19.21 6.01
CA GLN A 109 9.82 -19.74 6.07
C GLN A 109 9.05 -19.44 4.78
N CYS A 110 9.18 -18.22 4.24
CA CYS A 110 8.64 -17.88 2.92
C CYS A 110 9.20 -18.78 1.82
N ASP A 111 10.52 -18.99 1.78
CA ASP A 111 11.16 -19.85 0.78
C ASP A 111 10.66 -21.30 0.84
N ASN A 112 10.50 -21.84 2.06
CA ASN A 112 9.96 -23.18 2.27
C ASN A 112 8.50 -23.30 1.82
N PHE A 113 7.69 -22.27 2.09
CA PHE A 113 6.30 -22.22 1.61
C PHE A 113 6.26 -22.15 0.07
N PHE A 114 7.06 -21.28 -0.55
CA PHE A 114 7.08 -21.17 -2.01
C PHE A 114 7.51 -22.49 -2.67
N ALA A 115 8.49 -23.18 -2.09
CA ALA A 115 8.94 -24.49 -2.57
C ALA A 115 7.90 -25.61 -2.40
N SER A 116 6.89 -25.45 -1.54
CA SER A 116 5.81 -26.43 -1.37
C SER A 116 4.65 -26.24 -2.37
N ILE A 117 4.62 -25.12 -3.10
CA ILE A 117 3.56 -24.82 -4.07
C ILE A 117 3.63 -25.85 -5.23
N PRO A 118 2.54 -26.60 -5.51
CA PRO A 118 2.51 -27.56 -6.62
C PRO A 118 2.65 -26.88 -7.99
N PRO A 119 3.21 -27.55 -9.01
CA PRO A 119 3.45 -26.94 -10.31
C PRO A 119 2.21 -26.34 -10.99
N HIS A 120 1.03 -26.97 -10.86
CA HIS A 120 -0.21 -26.46 -11.46
C HIS A 120 -0.72 -25.17 -10.80
N MET A 121 -0.20 -24.83 -9.62
CA MET A 121 -0.51 -23.59 -8.90
C MET A 121 0.53 -22.49 -9.18
N LEU A 122 1.53 -22.73 -10.03
CA LEU A 122 2.49 -21.73 -10.48
C LEU A 122 2.00 -21.05 -11.76
N VAL A 123 2.30 -19.76 -11.90
CA VAL A 123 1.82 -18.93 -13.03
C VAL A 123 2.34 -19.46 -14.38
N GLU A 124 3.58 -19.96 -14.43
CA GLU A 124 4.23 -20.43 -15.65
C GLU A 124 3.60 -21.70 -16.24
N TYR A 125 2.94 -22.50 -15.41
CA TYR A 125 2.40 -23.81 -15.78
C TYR A 125 0.87 -23.84 -15.81
N SER A 126 0.20 -22.76 -15.38
CA SER A 126 -1.25 -22.66 -15.38
C SER A 126 -1.80 -22.57 -16.81
N SER A 127 -2.53 -23.60 -17.24
CA SER A 127 -3.15 -23.67 -18.57
C SER A 127 -4.63 -23.23 -18.58
N ALA A 128 -5.31 -23.28 -17.43
CA ALA A 128 -6.72 -22.93 -17.29
C ALA A 128 -6.89 -21.43 -17.00
N GLN A 129 -7.61 -20.71 -17.86
CA GLN A 129 -7.85 -19.26 -17.67
C GLN A 129 -8.65 -18.96 -16.40
N ASP A 130 -9.57 -19.84 -16.00
CA ASP A 130 -10.44 -19.65 -14.84
C ASP A 130 -9.68 -19.72 -13.50
N GLU A 131 -8.52 -20.39 -13.45
CA GLU A 131 -7.71 -20.55 -12.24
C GLU A 131 -6.67 -19.44 -12.07
N LYS A 132 -6.40 -18.65 -13.12
CA LYS A 132 -5.38 -17.60 -13.10
C LYS A 132 -5.60 -16.51 -12.05
N PRO A 133 -6.81 -15.96 -11.83
CA PRO A 133 -6.99 -14.88 -10.85
C PRO A 133 -6.54 -15.29 -9.46
N THR A 134 -6.93 -16.50 -9.09
CA THR A 134 -6.64 -17.17 -7.84
C THR A 134 -5.14 -17.43 -7.65
N ILE A 135 -4.48 -17.94 -8.69
CA ILE A 135 -3.03 -18.16 -8.70
C ILE A 135 -2.26 -16.83 -8.58
N LEU A 136 -2.67 -15.80 -9.33
CA LEU A 136 -2.04 -14.48 -9.28
C LEU A 136 -2.18 -13.87 -7.89
N LEU A 137 -3.36 -13.95 -7.27
CA LEU A 137 -3.59 -13.46 -5.92
C LEU A 137 -2.69 -14.17 -4.89
N LEU A 138 -2.52 -15.49 -5.01
CA LEU A 138 -1.60 -16.25 -4.15
C LEU A 138 -0.16 -15.69 -4.23
N HIS A 139 0.33 -15.45 -5.45
CA HIS A 139 1.69 -14.94 -5.66
C HIS A 139 1.85 -13.49 -5.20
N ILE A 140 0.89 -12.62 -5.53
CA ILE A 140 0.86 -11.23 -5.08
C ILE A 140 0.95 -11.18 -3.54
N TYR A 141 0.14 -11.98 -2.86
CA TYR A 141 0.12 -11.99 -1.40
C TYR A 141 1.38 -12.64 -0.78
N TYR A 142 1.98 -13.61 -1.48
CA TYR A 142 3.29 -14.17 -1.11
C TYR A 142 4.38 -13.10 -1.14
N TYR A 143 4.51 -12.37 -2.26
CA TYR A 143 5.51 -11.33 -2.40
C TYR A 143 5.25 -10.12 -1.47
N TYR A 144 3.99 -9.80 -1.20
CA TYR A 144 3.63 -8.86 -0.15
C TYR A 144 4.14 -9.30 1.23
N THR A 145 3.92 -10.57 1.58
CA THR A 145 4.39 -11.14 2.87
C THR A 145 5.91 -11.10 2.97
N ARG A 146 6.62 -11.39 1.88
CA ARG A 146 8.08 -11.27 1.81
C ARG A 146 8.55 -9.82 1.99
N CYS A 147 7.90 -8.87 1.30
CA CYS A 147 8.17 -7.43 1.44
C CYS A 147 7.97 -6.93 2.89
N ILE A 148 6.94 -7.38 3.60
CA ILE A 148 6.73 -7.02 5.01
C ILE A 148 7.98 -7.32 5.85
N ILE A 149 8.66 -8.44 5.63
CA ILE A 149 9.86 -8.82 6.39
C ILE A 149 11.01 -7.83 6.11
N THR A 150 11.13 -7.37 4.87
CA THR A 150 12.35 -6.71 4.37
C THR A 150 12.25 -5.20 4.23
N ARG A 151 11.04 -4.60 4.28
CA ARG A 151 10.81 -3.16 4.08
C ARG A 151 11.57 -2.25 5.05
N ASP A 152 11.81 -2.69 6.29
CA ASP A 152 12.54 -1.89 7.29
C ASP A 152 14.01 -1.68 6.88
N PHE A 153 14.63 -2.69 6.25
CA PHE A 153 15.99 -2.57 5.70
C PHE A 153 16.04 -1.64 4.49
N LEU A 154 14.97 -1.56 3.70
CA LEU A 154 14.83 -0.54 2.66
C LEU A 154 14.78 0.87 3.27
N VAL A 155 14.02 1.06 4.36
CA VAL A 155 13.96 2.33 5.09
C VAL A 155 15.35 2.70 5.61
N HIS A 156 16.11 1.77 6.19
CA HIS A 156 17.49 2.04 6.62
C HIS A 156 18.38 2.49 5.45
N LYS A 157 18.27 1.84 4.28
CA LYS A 157 19.00 2.25 3.08
C LYS A 157 18.65 3.68 2.66
N VAL A 158 17.37 4.03 2.68
CA VAL A 158 16.88 5.36 2.31
C VAL A 158 17.33 6.42 3.33
N ASP A 159 17.24 6.12 4.63
CA ASP A 159 17.68 7.00 5.72
C ASP A 159 19.19 7.30 5.63
N SER A 160 19.99 6.30 5.28
CA SER A 160 21.42 6.45 5.00
C SER A 160 21.69 7.37 3.80
N ASN A 161 20.91 7.23 2.72
CA ASN A 161 21.00 8.12 1.56
C ASN A 161 20.63 9.56 1.92
N ILE A 162 19.56 9.76 2.71
CA ILE A 162 19.14 11.08 3.20
C ILE A 162 20.24 11.71 4.06
N SER A 163 20.75 10.95 5.03
CA SER A 163 21.84 11.40 5.92
C SER A 163 23.06 11.84 5.13
N TYR A 164 23.44 11.10 4.08
CA TYR A 164 24.53 11.48 3.18
C TYR A 164 24.26 12.81 2.46
N MET A 165 23.06 13.03 1.93
CA MET A 165 22.70 14.30 1.28
C MET A 165 22.70 15.49 2.25
N GLU A 166 22.32 15.26 3.50
CA GLU A 166 22.30 16.28 4.55
C GLU A 166 23.68 16.52 5.21
N GLY A 167 24.70 15.74 4.83
CA GLY A 167 26.03 15.78 5.47
C GLY A 167 26.03 15.30 6.93
N LYS A 168 25.02 14.54 7.33
CA LYS A 168 24.90 13.95 8.67
C LYS A 168 25.73 12.66 8.77
N PRO A 169 26.19 12.28 9.98
CA PRO A 169 26.87 11.01 10.18
C PRO A 169 25.94 9.84 9.85
N PHE A 170 26.50 8.81 9.23
CA PHE A 170 25.74 7.61 8.87
C PHE A 170 25.19 6.88 10.11
N PRO A 171 23.96 6.33 10.03
CA PRO A 171 23.45 5.48 11.09
C PRO A 171 24.35 4.24 11.25
N ILE A 172 24.71 3.94 12.51
CA ILE A 172 25.57 2.80 12.83
C ILE A 172 24.75 1.52 12.69
N THR A 173 25.05 0.73 11.65
CA THR A 173 24.54 -0.64 11.49
C THR A 173 25.71 -1.60 11.45
N GLU A 174 25.67 -2.67 12.26
CA GLU A 174 26.79 -3.63 12.38
C GLU A 174 27.06 -4.42 11.09
N ASP A 175 26.05 -4.59 10.21
CA ASP A 175 26.15 -5.33 8.95
C ASP A 175 25.35 -4.64 7.83
N TRP A 176 25.98 -3.64 7.22
CA TRP A 176 25.40 -2.89 6.10
C TRP A 176 25.24 -3.73 4.84
N GLN A 177 26.13 -4.69 4.60
CA GLN A 177 26.06 -5.54 3.41
C GLN A 177 24.80 -6.40 3.42
N THR A 178 24.49 -7.07 4.53
CA THR A 178 23.25 -7.83 4.66
C THR A 178 22.03 -6.89 4.58
N THR A 179 22.10 -5.71 5.18
CA THR A 179 21.01 -4.71 5.13
C THR A 179 20.68 -4.32 3.69
N LEU A 180 21.69 -4.05 2.86
CA LEU A 180 21.50 -3.74 1.44
C LEU A 180 20.93 -4.92 0.63
N ILE A 181 21.34 -6.16 0.94
CA ILE A 181 20.78 -7.36 0.30
C ILE A 181 19.30 -7.50 0.63
N LEU A 182 18.91 -7.29 1.90
CA LEU A 182 17.50 -7.34 2.32
C LEU A 182 16.68 -6.19 1.72
N ALA A 183 17.27 -4.99 1.62
CA ALA A 183 16.64 -3.87 0.94
C ALA A 183 16.38 -4.17 -0.55
N GLU A 184 17.31 -4.82 -1.24
CA GLU A 184 17.12 -5.24 -2.63
C GLU A 184 16.06 -6.36 -2.75
N ASP A 185 16.02 -7.31 -1.81
CA ASP A 185 14.97 -8.34 -1.75
C ASP A 185 13.57 -7.74 -1.56
N CYS A 186 13.45 -6.66 -0.76
CA CYS A 186 12.21 -5.90 -0.62
C CYS A 186 11.70 -5.37 -1.96
N VAL A 187 12.58 -4.68 -2.69
CA VAL A 187 12.21 -4.05 -3.97
C VAL A 187 11.95 -5.09 -5.05
N GLU A 188 12.75 -6.15 -5.10
CA GLU A 188 12.51 -7.29 -6.01
C GLU A 188 11.16 -7.95 -5.72
N SER A 189 10.81 -8.14 -4.45
CA SER A 189 9.52 -8.75 -4.07
C SER A 189 8.34 -7.94 -4.60
N VAL A 190 8.31 -6.63 -4.38
CA VAL A 190 7.22 -5.79 -4.89
C VAL A 190 7.23 -5.64 -6.40
N HIS A 191 8.41 -5.70 -7.04
CA HIS A 191 8.50 -5.71 -8.50
C HIS A 191 7.90 -6.97 -9.10
N ARG A 192 8.16 -8.15 -8.51
CA ARG A 192 7.47 -9.40 -8.87
C ARG A 192 5.96 -9.31 -8.66
N SER A 193 5.53 -8.73 -7.53
CA SER A 193 4.11 -8.46 -7.30
C SER A 193 3.50 -7.59 -8.41
N LEU A 194 4.18 -6.55 -8.86
CA LEU A 194 3.71 -5.69 -9.97
C LEU A 194 3.65 -6.42 -11.31
N GLN A 195 4.56 -7.36 -11.57
CA GLN A 195 4.51 -8.20 -12.77
C GLN A 195 3.22 -9.06 -12.77
N TYR A 196 2.88 -9.70 -11.65
CA TYR A 196 1.63 -10.46 -11.54
C TYR A 196 0.37 -9.58 -11.61
N ILE A 197 0.42 -8.39 -10.99
CA ILE A 197 -0.65 -7.39 -11.11
C ILE A 197 -0.85 -7.00 -12.57
N THR A 198 0.22 -6.79 -13.33
CA THR A 198 0.15 -6.43 -14.75
C THR A 198 -0.53 -7.52 -15.56
N ILE A 199 -0.17 -8.80 -15.33
CA ILE A 199 -0.87 -9.94 -15.95
C ILE A 199 -2.36 -9.92 -15.59
N GLY A 200 -2.72 -9.63 -14.34
CA GLY A 200 -4.11 -9.51 -13.92
C GLY A 200 -4.86 -8.34 -14.59
N ILE A 201 -4.20 -7.21 -14.80
CA ILE A 201 -4.77 -6.07 -15.54
C ILE A 201 -5.05 -6.48 -16.99
N ASP A 202 -4.11 -7.13 -17.66
CA ASP A 202 -4.25 -7.58 -19.05
C ASP A 202 -5.38 -8.60 -19.24
N LEU A 203 -5.63 -9.40 -18.20
CA LEU A 203 -6.76 -10.35 -18.15
C LEU A 203 -8.10 -9.68 -17.77
N GLY A 204 -8.09 -8.40 -17.40
CA GLY A 204 -9.29 -7.66 -17.00
C GLY A 204 -9.89 -8.10 -15.68
N ILE A 205 -9.07 -8.67 -14.76
CA ILE A 205 -9.52 -9.21 -13.47
C ILE A 205 -9.19 -8.30 -12.28
N ILE A 206 -8.42 -7.23 -12.49
CA ILE A 206 -8.06 -6.24 -11.48
C ILE A 206 -9.09 -5.11 -11.48
N GLY A 207 -9.49 -4.66 -10.28
CA GLY A 207 -10.34 -3.50 -10.07
C GLY A 207 -11.75 -3.81 -9.55
N TYR A 208 -12.02 -5.06 -9.17
CA TYR A 208 -13.30 -5.48 -8.60
C TYR A 208 -13.27 -5.58 -7.07
N SER A 209 -12.08 -5.71 -6.49
CA SER A 209 -11.87 -5.76 -5.04
C SER A 209 -11.02 -4.59 -4.56
N TRP A 210 -11.32 -4.12 -3.35
CA TRP A 210 -10.51 -3.14 -2.65
C TRP A 210 -9.05 -3.63 -2.45
N LEU A 211 -8.87 -4.95 -2.35
CA LEU A 211 -7.56 -5.59 -2.22
C LEU A 211 -6.69 -5.39 -3.46
N ASP A 212 -7.29 -5.29 -4.64
CA ASP A 212 -6.55 -5.19 -5.91
C ASP A 212 -5.68 -3.94 -5.92
N PHE A 213 -6.26 -2.80 -5.53
CA PHE A 213 -5.57 -1.52 -5.50
C PHE A 213 -4.64 -1.37 -4.30
N PHE A 214 -4.93 -2.03 -3.17
CA PHE A 214 -4.03 -2.01 -2.02
C PHE A 214 -2.63 -2.52 -2.41
N TYR A 215 -2.54 -3.68 -3.06
CA TYR A 215 -1.25 -4.25 -3.45
C TYR A 215 -0.56 -3.43 -4.55
N VAL A 216 -1.33 -2.84 -5.48
CA VAL A 216 -0.81 -1.90 -6.49
C VAL A 216 -0.10 -0.73 -5.81
N PHE A 217 -0.81 0.01 -4.96
CA PHE A 217 -0.27 1.22 -4.35
C PHE A 217 0.86 0.90 -3.38
N HIS A 218 0.73 -0.17 -2.58
CA HIS A 218 1.81 -0.64 -1.73
C HIS A 218 3.09 -0.90 -2.53
N ALA A 219 2.99 -1.67 -3.62
CA ALA A 219 4.16 -2.02 -4.42
C ALA A 219 4.77 -0.80 -5.13
N VAL A 220 3.94 0.09 -5.68
CA VAL A 220 4.42 1.35 -6.28
C VAL A 220 5.17 2.21 -5.27
N LEU A 221 4.63 2.38 -4.06
CA LEU A 221 5.27 3.18 -3.02
C LEU A 221 6.62 2.60 -2.62
N ILE A 222 6.75 1.28 -2.47
CA ILE A 222 8.02 0.62 -2.13
C ILE A 222 9.05 0.78 -3.26
N VAL A 223 8.65 0.62 -4.53
CA VAL A 223 9.56 0.87 -5.66
C VAL A 223 9.99 2.33 -5.69
N CYS A 224 9.08 3.29 -5.50
CA CYS A 224 9.44 4.71 -5.48
C CYS A 224 10.37 5.06 -4.31
N ALA A 225 10.15 4.47 -3.13
CA ALA A 225 11.02 4.65 -1.97
C ALA A 225 12.46 4.20 -2.25
N ASP A 226 12.67 3.17 -3.06
CA ASP A 226 14.01 2.72 -3.49
C ASP A 226 14.79 3.78 -4.28
N PHE A 227 14.09 4.66 -5.00
CA PHE A 227 14.68 5.77 -5.74
C PHE A 227 14.79 7.06 -4.92
N LEU A 228 14.17 7.11 -3.75
CA LEU A 228 14.22 8.28 -2.88
C LEU A 228 15.65 8.53 -2.41
N ALA A 229 16.07 9.80 -2.46
CA ALA A 229 17.38 10.25 -1.98
C ALA A 229 18.60 9.62 -2.67
N ARG A 230 18.45 8.95 -3.83
CA ARG A 230 19.61 8.46 -4.59
C ARG A 230 20.49 9.64 -5.06
N PRO A 231 21.83 9.49 -5.08
CA PRO A 231 22.73 10.49 -5.66
C PRO A 231 22.34 10.84 -7.10
N ARG A 232 22.35 12.12 -7.46
CA ARG A 232 21.89 12.60 -8.79
C ARG A 232 22.73 12.07 -9.93
N GLU A 233 23.99 11.75 -9.67
CA GLU A 233 24.95 11.22 -10.63
C GLU A 233 24.83 9.70 -10.78
N GLN A 234 24.01 9.03 -9.95
CA GLN A 234 23.81 7.59 -10.05
C GLN A 234 23.02 7.25 -11.32
N ILE A 235 23.64 6.45 -12.18
CA ILE A 235 23.01 5.96 -13.40
C ILE A 235 22.08 4.79 -13.05
N ASP A 236 20.86 4.83 -13.58
CA ASP A 236 19.92 3.73 -13.47
C ASP A 236 20.49 2.45 -14.11
N SER A 237 20.45 1.35 -13.36
CA SER A 237 20.74 0.03 -13.89
C SER A 237 19.63 -0.47 -14.83
N ALA A 238 19.88 -1.58 -15.52
CA ALA A 238 18.85 -2.24 -16.32
C ALA A 238 17.62 -2.64 -15.46
N LYS A 239 17.85 -3.11 -14.24
CA LYS A 239 16.78 -3.44 -13.28
C LYS A 239 16.00 -2.19 -12.85
N ASP A 240 16.69 -1.09 -12.59
CA ASP A 240 16.04 0.18 -12.23
C ASP A 240 15.10 0.64 -13.35
N THR A 241 15.60 0.57 -14.60
CA THR A 241 14.81 0.94 -15.79
C THR A 241 13.58 0.04 -15.94
N GLU A 242 13.73 -1.26 -15.70
CA GLU A 242 12.62 -2.23 -15.72
C GLU A 242 11.58 -1.90 -14.63
N ARG A 243 12.02 -1.71 -13.38
CA ARG A 243 11.16 -1.36 -12.24
C ARG A 243 10.38 -0.07 -12.50
N LYS A 244 11.05 0.99 -12.97
CA LYS A 244 10.39 2.25 -13.35
C LYS A 244 9.36 2.03 -14.45
N THR A 245 9.67 1.16 -15.42
CA THR A 245 8.76 0.85 -16.53
C THR A 245 7.52 0.10 -16.07
N THR A 246 7.68 -0.90 -15.20
CA THR A 246 6.53 -1.61 -14.61
C THR A 246 5.65 -0.66 -13.80
N VAL A 247 6.22 0.22 -12.98
CA VAL A 247 5.45 1.22 -12.22
C VAL A 247 4.68 2.16 -13.16
N ARG A 248 5.34 2.70 -14.19
CA ARG A 248 4.70 3.57 -15.19
C ARG A 248 3.51 2.90 -15.87
N MET A 249 3.69 1.65 -16.33
CA MET A 249 2.63 0.87 -16.95
C MET A 249 1.42 0.67 -16.02
N VAL A 250 1.67 0.24 -14.78
CA VAL A 250 0.59 -0.01 -13.81
C VAL A 250 -0.15 1.29 -13.45
N LEU A 251 0.57 2.39 -13.22
CA LEU A 251 -0.06 3.69 -12.92
C LEU A 251 -0.89 4.23 -14.09
N ASP A 252 -0.42 4.10 -15.33
CA ASP A 252 -1.17 4.54 -16.52
C ASP A 252 -2.47 3.72 -16.68
N GLN A 253 -2.43 2.42 -16.42
CA GLN A 253 -3.61 1.55 -16.44
C GLN A 253 -4.62 1.97 -15.35
N VAL A 254 -4.16 2.16 -14.10
CA VAL A 254 -5.03 2.58 -12.99
C VAL A 254 -5.68 3.93 -13.27
N ARG A 255 -4.97 4.88 -13.88
CA ARG A 255 -5.55 6.18 -14.28
C ARG A 255 -6.64 6.05 -15.34
N GLY A 256 -6.53 5.06 -16.23
CA GLY A 256 -7.53 4.77 -17.25
C GLY A 256 -8.85 4.22 -16.69
N MET A 257 -8.88 3.82 -15.42
CA MET A 257 -10.06 3.22 -14.81
C MET A 257 -11.09 4.30 -14.44
N HIS A 258 -12.20 4.34 -15.19
CA HIS A 258 -13.25 5.36 -15.03
C HIS A 258 -14.10 5.24 -13.75
N ARG A 259 -14.07 4.08 -13.07
CA ARG A 259 -14.87 3.78 -11.88
C ARG A 259 -13.99 3.38 -10.70
N LEU A 260 -13.26 4.35 -10.15
CA LEU A 260 -12.53 4.21 -8.89
C LEU A 260 -13.33 4.81 -7.75
N ALA A 261 -13.38 4.11 -6.61
CA ALA A 261 -13.89 4.70 -5.37
C ALA A 261 -13.04 5.94 -4.98
N PRO A 262 -13.61 6.95 -4.29
CA PRO A 262 -12.90 8.19 -3.95
C PRO A 262 -11.53 7.97 -3.29
N THR A 263 -11.44 7.05 -2.33
CA THR A 263 -10.19 6.69 -1.65
C THR A 263 -9.09 6.27 -2.63
N TYR A 264 -9.42 5.54 -3.69
CA TYR A 264 -8.44 5.10 -4.68
C TYR A 264 -8.04 6.19 -5.67
N LYS A 265 -8.90 7.18 -5.89
CA LYS A 265 -8.50 8.40 -6.63
C LYS A 265 -7.42 9.14 -5.83
N THR A 266 -7.62 9.32 -4.53
CA THR A 266 -6.63 9.96 -3.64
C THR A 266 -5.33 9.16 -3.60
N LEU A 267 -5.38 7.84 -3.38
CA LEU A 267 -4.19 6.99 -3.37
C LEU A 267 -3.45 7.00 -4.72
N SER A 268 -4.18 7.06 -5.84
CA SER A 268 -3.59 7.20 -7.17
C SER A 268 -2.83 8.51 -7.36
N GLN A 269 -3.40 9.62 -6.87
CA GLN A 269 -2.74 10.92 -6.89
C GLN A 269 -1.46 10.90 -6.04
N ILE A 270 -1.51 10.36 -4.82
CA ILE A 270 -0.35 10.24 -3.93
C ILE A 270 0.74 9.40 -4.58
N ALA A 271 0.39 8.21 -5.09
CA ALA A 271 1.36 7.31 -5.71
C ALA A 271 2.02 7.95 -6.93
N LEU A 272 1.26 8.71 -7.72
CA LEU A 272 1.79 9.43 -8.86
C LEU A 272 2.74 10.57 -8.45
N GLN A 273 2.33 11.39 -7.50
CA GLN A 273 3.16 12.49 -7.01
C GLN A 273 4.47 11.94 -6.46
N PHE A 274 4.41 10.86 -5.68
CA PHE A 274 5.60 10.22 -5.14
C PHE A 274 6.50 9.62 -6.24
N ALA A 275 5.91 8.99 -7.26
CA ALA A 275 6.65 8.51 -8.42
C ALA A 275 7.32 9.65 -9.20
N THR A 276 6.70 10.83 -9.22
CA THR A 276 7.27 12.03 -9.86
C THR A 276 8.44 12.58 -9.05
N ILE A 277 8.25 12.74 -7.73
CA ILE A 277 9.29 13.22 -6.80
C ILE A 277 10.54 12.33 -6.85
N THR A 278 10.35 11.02 -6.97
CA THR A 278 11.43 10.03 -6.99
C THR A 278 12.02 9.78 -8.38
N GLY A 279 11.54 10.49 -9.41
CA GLY A 279 12.01 10.34 -10.80
C GLY A 279 11.71 8.97 -11.40
N VAL A 280 10.69 8.27 -10.89
CA VAL A 280 10.17 7.02 -11.43
C VAL A 280 9.25 7.28 -12.62
N THR A 281 8.43 8.32 -12.52
CA THR A 281 7.64 8.89 -13.62
C THR A 281 8.25 10.22 -14.04
N GLU A 282 8.33 10.47 -15.34
CA GLU A 282 8.77 11.78 -15.84
C GLU A 282 7.69 12.84 -15.57
N ASP A 283 8.12 14.09 -15.34
CA ASP A 283 7.23 15.24 -15.45
C ASP A 283 6.69 15.30 -16.87
N LYS A 284 5.41 14.95 -17.06
CA LYS A 284 4.67 15.42 -18.24
C LYS A 284 4.51 16.93 -18.09
N LYS A 285 5.56 17.69 -18.44
CA LYS A 285 5.41 19.12 -18.68
C LYS A 285 4.29 19.26 -19.71
N PRO A 286 3.17 19.95 -19.42
CA PRO A 286 2.14 20.14 -20.43
C PRO A 286 2.80 20.73 -21.68
N PRO A 287 2.46 20.26 -22.90
CA PRO A 287 3.04 20.82 -24.11
C PRO A 287 2.84 22.33 -24.06
N ILE A 288 3.96 23.06 -24.15
CA ILE A 288 3.96 24.52 -24.27
C ILE A 288 2.99 24.84 -25.41
N PRO A 289 1.92 25.63 -25.19
CA PRO A 289 1.06 26.03 -26.27
C PRO A 289 1.94 26.73 -27.30
N VAL A 290 2.10 26.10 -28.47
CA VAL A 290 2.66 26.77 -29.63
C VAL A 290 1.68 27.89 -29.92
N GLU A 291 2.07 29.13 -29.63
CA GLU A 291 1.34 30.34 -30.03
C GLU A 291 1.11 30.26 -31.54
N THR A 292 -0.06 29.76 -31.91
CA THR A 292 -0.54 29.82 -33.28
C THR A 292 -1.18 31.18 -33.39
N GLN A 293 -0.61 32.01 -34.26
CA GLN A 293 -1.01 33.39 -34.51
C GLN A 293 -2.55 33.49 -34.62
N GLN A 294 -3.16 34.25 -33.70
CA GLN A 294 -4.58 34.56 -33.71
C GLN A 294 -4.91 35.40 -34.96
N GLU A 295 -5.72 34.85 -35.86
CA GLU A 295 -6.57 35.67 -36.73
C GLU A 295 -7.69 36.31 -35.89
N PRO A 296 -8.10 37.56 -36.20
CA PRO A 296 -9.04 38.30 -35.38
C PRO A 296 -10.48 37.74 -35.53
N PRO A 297 -11.27 37.67 -34.44
CA PRO A 297 -12.62 37.13 -34.50
C PRO A 297 -13.60 38.11 -35.16
N LEU A 298 -14.44 37.58 -36.05
CA LEU A 298 -15.62 38.24 -36.60
C LEU A 298 -16.70 38.39 -35.52
N MET A 299 -17.24 39.62 -35.40
CA MET A 299 -18.40 39.96 -34.57
C MET A 299 -19.66 39.27 -35.07
N GLU A 300 -20.43 38.65 -34.16
CA GLU A 300 -21.88 38.44 -34.32
C GLU A 300 -22.65 38.92 -33.08
N PRO A 301 -23.92 39.33 -33.25
CA PRO A 301 -24.57 40.31 -32.39
C PRO A 301 -25.34 39.71 -31.20
N ALA A 302 -25.56 40.56 -30.20
CA ALA A 302 -26.26 40.27 -28.95
C ALA A 302 -27.75 39.95 -29.13
N GLY A 303 -28.26 38.98 -28.37
CA GLY A 303 -29.69 38.70 -28.27
C GLY A 303 -30.11 37.75 -27.13
N ALA A 304 -30.62 38.36 -26.06
CA ALA A 304 -31.67 37.93 -25.12
C ALA A 304 -31.49 36.70 -24.18
N MET A 305 -31.64 36.99 -22.88
CA MET A 305 -31.92 36.07 -21.77
C MET A 305 -33.25 35.35 -21.94
N VAL A 306 -33.33 34.08 -21.54
CA VAL A 306 -34.53 33.48 -20.94
C VAL A 306 -34.12 32.48 -19.85
N ASP A 307 -34.72 32.69 -18.68
CA ASP A 307 -34.72 31.89 -17.45
C ASP A 307 -35.47 30.56 -17.65
N ASP A 308 -35.05 29.47 -17.00
CA ASP A 308 -36.04 28.50 -16.51
C ASP A 308 -35.54 27.80 -15.24
N TRP A 309 -36.32 27.97 -14.18
CA TRP A 309 -36.15 27.35 -12.88
C TRP A 309 -37.10 26.16 -12.75
N SER A 310 -36.68 25.20 -11.92
CA SER A 310 -37.47 24.18 -11.19
C SER A 310 -37.72 22.83 -11.88
N MET A 311 -37.23 21.76 -11.24
CA MET A 311 -38.05 21.10 -10.23
C MET A 311 -37.17 20.30 -9.24
N ASP A 312 -37.19 20.76 -8.00
CA ASP A 312 -36.57 20.13 -6.84
C ASP A 312 -37.56 19.15 -6.19
N HIS A 313 -37.01 18.20 -5.45
CA HIS A 313 -37.63 17.35 -4.42
C HIS A 313 -38.53 16.15 -4.77
N LEU A 314 -37.94 14.96 -4.57
CA LEU A 314 -38.50 13.90 -3.72
C LEU A 314 -37.36 13.09 -3.02
N VAL A 315 -36.88 13.63 -1.90
CA VAL A 315 -36.71 12.96 -0.56
C VAL A 315 -36.13 11.54 -0.58
N GLU A 316 -34.84 11.38 -0.29
CA GLU A 316 -34.29 11.08 1.06
C GLU A 316 -34.87 9.83 1.73
N ILE A 317 -34.01 8.81 1.89
CA ILE A 317 -33.69 8.08 3.13
C ILE A 317 -32.65 7.04 2.71
N SER A 318 -31.37 7.35 2.91
CA SER A 318 -30.24 6.42 3.20
C SER A 318 -28.91 7.17 3.12
N ASP A 319 -28.77 8.31 3.80
CA ASP A 319 -27.58 9.17 3.71
C ASP A 319 -26.93 9.45 5.08
N LEU A 320 -27.04 8.50 6.02
CA LEU A 320 -26.47 8.63 7.36
C LEU A 320 -25.25 7.72 7.60
N GLY A 321 -24.70 7.12 6.55
CA GLY A 321 -23.56 6.19 6.64
C GLY A 321 -22.38 6.50 5.71
N GLU A 322 -22.59 7.26 4.64
CA GLU A 322 -21.54 7.53 3.62
C GLU A 322 -20.69 8.77 3.93
N ASP A 323 -21.23 9.75 4.65
CA ASP A 323 -20.57 11.03 4.95
C ASP A 323 -19.38 10.92 5.91
N TRP A 324 -19.37 9.96 6.83
CA TRP A 324 -18.28 9.84 7.80
C TRP A 324 -16.98 9.34 7.15
N PHE A 325 -17.06 8.34 6.26
CA PHE A 325 -15.88 7.79 5.58
C PHE A 325 -15.32 8.72 4.50
N THR A 326 -16.19 9.49 3.82
CA THR A 326 -15.76 10.47 2.82
C THR A 326 -15.11 11.69 3.46
N ASN A 327 -15.63 12.20 4.58
CA ASN A 327 -15.05 13.35 5.27
C ASN A 327 -13.73 13.04 6.00
N ALA A 328 -13.54 11.81 6.50
CA ALA A 328 -12.30 11.43 7.18
C ALA A 328 -11.06 11.37 6.26
N THR A 329 -11.25 11.24 4.95
CA THR A 329 -10.15 11.20 3.96
C THR A 329 -9.85 12.55 3.32
N THR A 330 -10.77 13.51 3.44
CA THR A 330 -10.61 14.87 2.92
C THR A 330 -9.96 15.81 3.95
N ASP A 331 -10.07 15.51 5.25
CA ASP A 331 -9.52 16.32 6.34
C ASP A 331 -8.27 15.69 6.99
N LEU A 332 -7.37 15.11 6.18
CA LEU A 332 -6.11 14.54 6.67
C LEU A 332 -5.03 15.59 6.99
N GLY A 333 -5.32 16.89 6.89
CA GLY A 333 -4.38 17.97 7.26
C GLY A 333 -3.00 17.83 6.61
N LEU A 334 -2.94 17.32 5.38
CA LEU A 334 -1.69 17.06 4.67
C LEU A 334 -1.20 18.33 3.97
N ASP A 335 -0.80 19.36 4.73
CA ASP A 335 -0.11 20.56 4.22
C ASP A 335 1.30 20.26 3.65
N PHE A 336 1.64 18.98 3.46
CA PHE A 336 2.89 18.50 2.84
C PHE A 336 3.00 18.87 1.34
N PHE A 337 1.88 19.19 0.69
CA PHE A 337 1.75 19.24 -0.77
C PHE A 337 2.21 20.55 -1.45
N ASP A 338 2.59 21.59 -0.69
CA ASP A 338 3.03 22.89 -1.24
C ASP A 338 4.54 22.98 -1.56
N LEU A 339 5.30 21.91 -1.31
CA LEU A 339 6.77 21.89 -1.51
C LEU A 339 7.21 21.93 -2.98
N SER A 340 6.29 21.74 -3.94
CA SER A 340 6.63 21.76 -5.37
C SER A 340 6.59 23.17 -6.00
N HIS A 341 6.18 24.20 -5.25
CA HIS A 341 6.00 25.56 -5.77
C HIS A 341 6.95 26.63 -5.21
N SER A 342 8.05 26.25 -4.52
CA SER A 342 9.05 27.25 -4.10
C SER A 342 9.87 27.77 -5.29
N ASN A 343 9.49 28.96 -5.76
CA ASN A 343 10.16 29.79 -6.76
C ASN A 343 11.64 30.08 -6.33
N PRO A 344 12.66 29.97 -7.20
CA PRO A 344 14.08 30.10 -6.81
C PRO A 344 14.57 31.54 -6.57
N ALA A 345 13.67 32.48 -6.27
CA ALA A 345 14.01 33.89 -6.10
C ALA A 345 13.49 34.44 -4.77
N MET A 346 14.00 33.93 -3.65
CA MET A 346 13.99 34.72 -2.41
C MET A 346 15.13 35.75 -2.48
N THR A 347 14.75 36.99 -2.74
CA THR A 347 15.62 38.15 -2.54
C THR A 347 15.68 38.44 -1.05
N PHE A 348 16.86 38.27 -0.44
CA PHE A 348 17.10 38.67 0.94
C PHE A 348 17.10 40.21 1.05
N PRO A 349 16.44 40.81 2.04
CA PRO A 349 16.60 42.24 2.33
C PRO A 349 18.03 42.51 2.85
N PRO A 350 18.57 43.73 2.62
CA PRO A 350 19.96 44.02 2.92
C PRO A 350 20.20 44.06 4.43
N THR A 351 21.38 43.56 4.82
CA THR A 351 21.93 43.63 6.17
C THR A 351 22.36 45.06 6.51
N ASP A 352 21.94 45.56 7.67
CA ASP A 352 22.52 46.73 8.33
C ASP A 352 22.70 46.48 9.84
N PRO A 353 23.60 47.22 10.52
CA PRO A 353 24.77 46.60 11.15
C PRO A 353 24.68 46.37 12.66
N ILE A 354 25.59 45.51 13.10
CA ILE A 354 25.97 45.11 14.46
C ILE A 354 25.97 46.29 15.44
N SER A 355 25.21 46.18 16.54
CA SER A 355 25.54 46.81 17.82
C SER A 355 25.53 45.79 18.94
N HIS A 356 26.72 45.55 19.51
CA HIS A 356 26.92 44.78 20.73
C HIS A 356 26.19 45.42 21.93
N ALA A 357 25.41 44.63 22.65
CA ALA A 357 25.28 44.76 24.10
C ALA A 357 24.87 43.40 24.69
N ALA A 358 25.76 42.83 25.48
CA ALA A 358 25.56 41.59 26.21
C ALA A 358 24.58 41.81 27.37
N THR A 359 23.61 40.91 27.55
CA THR A 359 23.08 40.59 28.89
C THR A 359 22.63 39.13 28.93
N ILE A 360 23.14 38.44 29.93
CA ILE A 360 22.97 37.02 30.25
C ILE A 360 21.55 36.81 30.83
N GLY A 361 20.83 35.78 30.34
CA GLY A 361 19.55 35.30 30.88
C GLY A 361 19.10 34.00 30.21
N ASP A 362 18.78 33.00 31.03
CA ASP A 362 18.48 31.57 30.76
C ASP A 362 17.42 31.29 29.67
N PRO A 363 17.46 30.12 28.97
CA PRO A 363 16.61 29.83 27.82
C PRO A 363 15.28 29.20 28.29
N THR A 364 14.16 29.85 27.99
CA THR A 364 12.84 29.21 28.06
C THR A 364 12.06 29.47 26.78
N THR A 365 11.61 28.34 26.21
CA THR A 365 10.52 28.17 25.23
C THR A 365 10.66 28.81 23.85
N ASP A 366 11.37 28.12 22.96
CA ASP A 366 10.98 28.00 21.55
C ASP A 366 10.66 26.52 21.31
N ALA A 367 9.44 26.12 21.70
CA ALA A 367 8.94 24.78 21.47
C ALA A 367 8.29 24.74 20.08
N VAL A 368 8.91 23.98 19.17
CA VAL A 368 8.26 23.51 17.95
C VAL A 368 7.02 22.70 18.37
N ASP A 369 5.85 23.06 17.86
CA ASP A 369 4.56 22.46 18.24
C ASP A 369 4.55 20.99 17.78
N ASP A 370 4.73 20.06 18.73
CA ASP A 370 4.68 18.62 18.50
C ASP A 370 3.21 18.17 18.42
N TRP A 371 2.71 18.07 17.19
CA TRP A 371 1.33 17.69 16.89
C TRP A 371 0.96 16.28 17.37
N THR A 372 1.94 15.42 17.68
CA THR A 372 1.68 14.05 18.19
C THR A 372 1.25 14.02 19.66
N ALA A 373 1.53 15.09 20.42
CA ALA A 373 1.23 15.16 21.84
C ALA A 373 -0.26 15.43 22.16
N ARG A 374 -1.06 15.95 21.21
CA ARG A 374 -2.48 16.27 21.42
C ARG A 374 -3.41 15.05 21.38
N THR A 375 -3.00 13.97 20.72
CA THR A 375 -3.86 12.81 20.48
C THR A 375 -4.03 11.88 21.69
N LEU A 376 -3.22 12.06 22.75
CA LEU A 376 -3.16 11.14 23.90
C LEU A 376 -3.80 11.66 25.20
N ARG A 377 -4.41 12.84 25.23
CA ARG A 377 -5.04 13.41 26.44
C ARG A 377 -6.57 13.18 26.58
N GLY A 378 -7.15 12.24 25.83
CA GLY A 378 -8.60 12.04 25.79
C GLY A 378 -9.16 10.75 26.42
N MET A 379 -8.36 9.75 26.77
CA MET A 379 -8.87 8.41 27.08
C MET A 379 -8.47 7.86 28.45
N HIS A 380 -8.63 8.67 29.51
CA HIS A 380 -8.68 8.14 30.88
C HIS A 380 -9.74 8.87 31.70
N THR A 381 -11.01 8.57 31.43
CA THR A 381 -12.09 8.45 32.43
C THR A 381 -13.38 8.09 31.69
N ILE A 382 -13.86 6.85 31.85
CA ILE A 382 -15.23 6.42 32.20
C ILE A 382 -15.14 4.94 32.55
#